data_AF-A1B4B1-F1
#
_entry.id   AF-A1B4B1-F1
#
_cell.length_a   1.000
_cell.length_b   1.000
_cell.length_c   1.000
_cell.angle_alpha   90.00
_cell.angle_beta   90.00
_cell.angle_gamma   90.00
#
_symmetry.space_group_name_H-M   'P 1'
#
loop_
_entity.id
_entity.type
_entity.pdbx_description
1 polymer ?
#
loop_
_entity_poly.entity_id
_entity_poly.type
_entity_poly.pdbx_seq_one_letter_code
_entity_poly.pdbx_strand_id
1 'polypeptide(L)'
;MEFESVEAYVRAYSKDRSLAVMPVPMAADLFGITGAGIVSRVRNGVLGEIRISGTRYVTMGSVLDAISKTDREVEIVKAYLEQQARHGVVSVEYAPVMELLGLSSKLSADRTKIGWILGEVSRRSYREKGVLLSVVVHRKNTSMPSENGFFGLVNALIEDWEDHYNDRESFVEAETKRVLKAYRK
;
A
#
# COMPACT_ATOMS: atom_id res chain seq x y z
N MET A 1 12.26 -19.68 15.03
CA MET A 1 12.25 -21.14 15.32
C MET A 1 13.31 -21.81 14.47
N GLU A 2 13.92 -22.90 14.92
CA GLU A 2 15.03 -23.56 14.22
C GLU A 2 14.86 -25.08 14.21
N PHE A 3 15.13 -25.69 13.07
CA PHE A 3 15.12 -27.13 12.82
C PHE A 3 16.47 -27.53 12.23
N GLU A 4 17.11 -28.55 12.82
CA GLU A 4 18.43 -29.02 12.39
C GLU A 4 18.39 -29.69 11.01
N SER A 5 17.27 -30.33 10.65
CA SER A 5 17.09 -31.04 9.38
C SER A 5 15.72 -30.76 8.74
N VAL A 6 15.65 -30.96 7.42
CA VAL A 6 14.38 -30.94 6.68
C VAL A 6 13.40 -31.99 7.22
N GLU A 7 13.90 -33.16 7.61
CA GLU A 7 13.07 -34.22 8.20
C GLU A 7 12.42 -33.76 9.52
N ALA A 8 13.19 -33.10 10.40
CA ALA A 8 12.67 -32.56 11.65
C ALA A 8 11.59 -31.51 11.40
N TYR A 9 11.80 -30.62 10.42
CA TYR A 9 10.80 -29.65 10.00
C TYR A 9 9.52 -30.34 9.47
N VAL A 10 9.65 -31.32 8.57
CA VAL A 10 8.48 -32.02 7.99
C VAL A 10 7.67 -32.75 9.07
N ARG A 11 8.35 -33.38 10.04
CA ARG A 11 7.69 -34.02 11.20
C ARG A 11 6.98 -33.03 12.12
N ALA A 12 7.48 -31.81 12.24
CA ALA A 12 6.80 -30.75 12.99
C ALA A 12 5.62 -30.19 12.18
N TYR A 13 5.83 -29.90 10.89
CA TYR A 13 4.81 -29.37 9.99
C TYR A 13 3.61 -30.31 9.79
N SER A 14 3.82 -31.63 9.85
CA SER A 14 2.72 -32.59 9.79
C SER A 14 1.78 -32.51 11.00
N LYS A 15 2.27 -32.00 12.13
CA LYS A 15 1.50 -31.80 13.37
C LYS A 15 0.94 -30.38 13.48
N ASP A 16 1.64 -29.40 12.91
CA ASP A 16 1.26 -28.00 12.93
C ASP A 16 1.47 -27.34 11.56
N ARG A 17 0.35 -27.10 10.87
CA ARG A 17 0.35 -26.46 9.55
C ARG A 17 0.64 -24.96 9.59
N SER A 18 0.61 -24.32 10.75
CA SER A 18 0.99 -22.90 10.90
C SER A 18 2.48 -22.67 10.65
N LEU A 19 3.29 -23.73 10.71
CA LEU A 19 4.71 -23.72 10.41
C LEU A 19 5.03 -23.63 8.91
N ALA A 20 4.03 -23.46 8.04
CA ALA A 20 4.25 -23.24 6.61
C ALA A 20 5.26 -22.10 6.38
N VAL A 21 6.20 -22.32 5.47
CA VAL A 21 7.28 -21.36 5.18
C VAL A 21 7.29 -20.94 3.72
N MET A 22 7.79 -19.72 3.48
CA MET A 22 8.07 -19.16 2.16
C MET A 22 9.58 -18.87 2.04
N PRO A 23 10.24 -19.24 0.93
CA PRO A 23 11.63 -18.85 0.67
C PRO A 23 11.79 -17.33 0.63
N VAL A 24 12.91 -16.82 1.14
CA VAL A 24 13.22 -15.37 1.15
C VAL A 24 13.12 -14.73 -0.25
N PRO A 25 13.61 -15.34 -1.34
CA PRO A 25 13.49 -14.74 -2.68
C PRO A 25 12.03 -14.56 -3.10
N MET A 26 11.18 -15.56 -2.86
CA MET A 26 9.75 -15.50 -3.18
C MET A 26 9.02 -14.41 -2.38
N ALA A 27 9.38 -14.25 -1.09
CA ALA A 27 8.85 -13.15 -0.29
C ALA A 27 9.32 -11.78 -0.81
N ALA A 28 10.58 -11.70 -1.27
CA ALA A 28 11.13 -10.47 -1.87
C ALA A 28 10.34 -10.06 -3.13
N ASP A 29 10.07 -11.02 -4.02
CA ASP A 29 9.28 -10.81 -5.22
C ASP A 29 7.85 -10.37 -4.88
N LEU A 30 7.20 -11.07 -3.94
CA LEU A 30 5.85 -10.75 -3.49
C LEU A 30 5.72 -9.33 -2.93
N PHE A 31 6.70 -8.88 -2.14
CA PHE A 31 6.69 -7.54 -1.55
C PHE A 31 7.35 -6.48 -2.43
N GLY A 32 7.91 -6.84 -3.59
CA GLY A 32 8.63 -5.93 -4.49
C GLY A 32 9.86 -5.28 -3.85
N ILE A 33 10.57 -6.00 -2.97
CA ILE A 33 11.77 -5.50 -2.26
C ILE A 33 12.92 -6.50 -2.36
N THR A 34 14.14 -6.06 -2.05
CA THR A 34 15.31 -6.95 -2.09
C THR A 34 15.26 -8.02 -0.99
N GLY A 35 15.98 -9.13 -1.19
CA GLY A 35 16.14 -10.15 -0.15
C GLY A 35 16.74 -9.59 1.16
N ALA A 36 17.63 -8.59 1.07
CA ALA A 36 18.13 -7.86 2.23
C ALA A 36 17.01 -7.07 2.96
N GLY A 37 16.07 -6.50 2.21
CA GLY A 37 14.87 -5.88 2.75
C GLY A 37 13.99 -6.85 3.54
N ILE A 38 13.83 -8.09 3.04
CA ILE A 38 13.12 -9.15 3.77
C ILE A 38 13.84 -9.51 5.05
N VAL A 39 15.17 -9.71 5.01
CA VAL A 39 15.97 -9.98 6.21
C VAL A 39 15.85 -8.87 7.24
N SER A 40 15.84 -7.61 6.81
CA SER A 40 15.60 -6.45 7.69
C SER A 40 14.22 -6.51 8.35
N ARG A 41 13.16 -6.82 7.59
CA ARG A 41 11.79 -6.99 8.13
C ARG A 41 11.70 -8.12 9.14
N VAL A 42 12.41 -9.21 8.92
CA VAL A 42 12.50 -10.31 9.90
C VAL A 42 13.19 -9.84 11.19
N ARG A 43 14.34 -9.15 11.07
CA ARG A 43 15.07 -8.62 12.23
C ARG A 43 14.24 -7.62 13.06
N ASN A 44 13.42 -6.83 12.39
CA ASN A 44 12.54 -5.84 13.01
C ASN A 44 11.21 -6.43 13.51
N GLY A 45 11.02 -7.74 13.46
CA GLY A 45 9.82 -8.42 13.94
C GLY A 45 8.57 -8.20 13.08
N VAL A 46 8.72 -7.65 11.86
CA VAL A 46 7.61 -7.49 10.92
C VAL A 46 7.24 -8.82 10.27
N LEU A 47 8.22 -9.69 10.06
CA LEU A 47 8.05 -11.02 9.49
C LEU A 47 8.64 -12.07 10.44
N GLY A 48 7.99 -13.23 10.52
CA GLY A 48 8.45 -14.35 11.33
C GLY A 48 9.51 -15.20 10.61
N GLU A 49 10.34 -15.89 11.38
CA GLU A 49 11.46 -16.70 10.88
C GLU A 49 11.38 -18.16 11.32
N ILE A 50 11.60 -19.05 10.35
CA ILE A 50 11.96 -20.44 10.59
C ILE A 50 13.29 -20.72 9.89
N ARG A 51 14.23 -21.34 10.61
CA ARG A 51 15.47 -21.87 10.04
C ARG A 51 15.39 -23.37 9.89
N ILE A 52 15.81 -23.88 8.73
CA ILE A 52 15.86 -25.32 8.44
C ILE A 52 17.27 -25.61 7.92
N SER A 53 18.05 -26.42 8.65
CA SER A 53 19.45 -26.73 8.33
C SER A 53 20.28 -25.46 8.05
N GLY A 54 20.15 -24.46 8.92
CA GLY A 54 20.83 -23.17 8.79
C GLY A 54 20.27 -22.22 7.72
N THR A 55 19.36 -22.68 6.85
CA THR A 55 18.73 -21.86 5.81
C THR A 55 17.53 -21.11 6.36
N ARG A 56 17.44 -19.80 6.08
CA ARG A 56 16.37 -18.92 6.55
C ARG A 56 15.15 -18.97 5.62
N TYR A 57 13.98 -19.12 6.23
CA TYR A 57 12.68 -18.97 5.58
C TYR A 57 11.79 -18.01 6.38
N VAL A 58 10.81 -17.43 5.69
CA VAL A 58 9.80 -16.56 6.29
C VAL A 58 8.56 -17.39 6.64
N THR A 59 7.96 -17.18 7.80
CA THR A 59 6.70 -17.87 8.14
C THR A 59 5.55 -17.34 7.28
N MET A 60 4.79 -18.26 6.70
CA MET A 60 3.68 -17.91 5.82
C MET A 60 2.58 -17.16 6.59
N GLY A 61 2.34 -17.50 7.86
CA GLY A 61 1.42 -16.75 8.73
C GLY A 61 1.77 -15.27 8.82
N SER A 62 3.04 -14.93 9.06
CA SER A 62 3.46 -13.52 9.14
C SER A 62 3.36 -12.76 7.82
N VAL A 63 3.53 -13.45 6.69
CA VAL A 63 3.34 -12.86 5.36
C VAL A 63 1.87 -12.53 5.16
N LEU A 64 0.97 -13.46 5.48
CA LEU A 64 -0.48 -13.24 5.39
C LEU A 64 -0.94 -12.13 6.34
N ASP A 65 -0.40 -12.06 7.55
CA ASP A 65 -0.68 -10.98 8.50
C ASP A 65 -0.21 -9.62 7.98
N ALA A 66 0.97 -9.57 7.38
CA ALA A 66 1.51 -8.35 6.77
C ALA A 66 0.66 -7.86 5.59
N ILE A 67 0.22 -8.78 4.72
CA ILE A 67 -0.70 -8.47 3.61
C ILE A 67 -2.04 -7.98 4.17
N SER A 68 -2.65 -8.74 5.09
CA SER A 68 -3.94 -8.41 5.69
C SER A 68 -3.90 -7.06 6.42
N LYS A 69 -2.80 -6.76 7.12
CA LYS A 69 -2.60 -5.45 7.75
C LYS A 69 -2.56 -4.34 6.70
N THR A 70 -1.83 -4.56 5.61
CA THR A 70 -1.70 -3.58 4.53
C THR A 70 -3.06 -3.33 3.85
N ASP A 71 -3.83 -4.40 3.59
CA ASP A 71 -5.19 -4.29 3.06
C ASP A 71 -6.11 -3.52 3.99
N ARG A 72 -6.04 -3.76 5.31
CA ARG A 72 -6.81 -3.00 6.31
C ARG A 72 -6.43 -1.52 6.29
N GLU A 73 -5.15 -1.19 6.22
CA GLU A 73 -4.68 0.20 6.15
C GLU A 73 -5.20 0.90 4.88
N VAL A 74 -5.21 0.19 3.74
CA VAL A 74 -5.80 0.67 2.49
C VAL A 74 -7.31 0.90 2.64
N GLU A 75 -8.04 -0.04 3.22
CA GLU A 75 -9.50 0.10 3.41
C GLU A 75 -9.86 1.23 4.38
N ILE A 76 -9.08 1.46 5.44
CA ILE A 76 -9.27 2.59 6.36
C ILE A 76 -9.14 3.92 5.59
N VAL A 77 -8.06 4.09 4.83
CA VAL A 77 -7.82 5.32 4.06
C VAL A 77 -8.86 5.48 2.96
N LYS A 78 -9.20 4.40 2.23
CA LYS A 78 -10.25 4.40 1.21
C LYS A 78 -11.57 4.87 1.80
N ALA A 79 -12.06 4.21 2.86
CA ALA A 79 -13.33 4.54 3.50
C ALA A 79 -13.40 6.00 3.97
N TYR A 80 -12.30 6.51 4.54
CA TYR A 80 -12.19 7.90 4.92
C TYR A 80 -12.33 8.84 3.70
N LEU A 81 -11.55 8.62 2.63
CA LEU A 81 -11.60 9.46 1.43
C LEU A 81 -12.96 9.38 0.71
N GLU A 82 -13.61 8.21 0.69
CA GLU A 82 -14.96 8.07 0.16
C GLU A 82 -15.97 8.91 0.96
N GLN A 83 -15.84 8.94 2.29
CA GLN A 83 -16.67 9.78 3.14
C GLN A 83 -16.44 11.28 2.86
N GLN A 84 -15.19 11.70 2.70
CA GLN A 84 -14.87 13.08 2.32
C GLN A 84 -15.49 13.44 0.96
N ALA A 85 -15.37 12.55 -0.04
CA ALA A 85 -15.97 12.74 -1.36
C ALA A 85 -17.51 12.80 -1.30
N ARG A 86 -18.17 11.95 -0.48
CA ARG A 86 -19.61 12.00 -0.22
C ARG A 86 -20.05 13.36 0.33
N HIS A 87 -19.27 13.92 1.25
CA HIS A 87 -19.52 15.25 1.82
C HIS A 87 -19.17 16.41 0.87
N GLY A 88 -18.67 16.13 -0.34
CA GLY A 88 -18.30 17.16 -1.31
C GLY A 88 -16.96 17.83 -1.02
N VAL A 89 -16.12 17.23 -0.18
CA VAL A 89 -14.79 17.76 0.13
C VAL A 89 -13.87 17.57 -1.07
N VAL A 90 -13.36 18.69 -1.59
CA VAL A 90 -12.53 18.74 -2.81
C VAL A 90 -11.05 18.52 -2.54
N SER A 91 -10.61 18.73 -1.30
CA SER A 91 -9.20 18.66 -0.89
C SER A 91 -9.09 18.24 0.57
N VAL A 92 -8.17 17.33 0.84
CA VAL A 92 -7.76 16.86 2.15
C VAL A 92 -6.24 16.89 2.21
N GLU A 93 -5.67 17.45 3.26
CA GLU A 93 -4.21 17.43 3.41
C GLU A 93 -3.68 16.02 3.72
N TYR A 94 -2.44 15.74 3.32
CA TYR A 94 -1.78 14.46 3.66
C TYR A 94 -1.75 14.15 5.16
N ALA A 95 -1.58 15.17 6.02
CA ALA A 95 -1.38 14.96 7.46
C ALA A 95 -2.57 14.25 8.13
N PRO A 96 -3.83 14.70 8.00
CA PRO A 96 -5.01 13.97 8.48
C PRO A 96 -5.08 12.51 7.99
N VAL A 97 -4.71 12.26 6.72
CA VAL A 97 -4.73 10.89 6.17
C VAL A 97 -3.66 10.01 6.81
N MET A 98 -2.48 10.56 7.06
CA MET A 98 -1.39 9.86 7.74
C MET A 98 -1.73 9.53 9.20
N GLU A 99 -2.40 10.46 9.88
CA GLU A 99 -2.81 10.32 11.29
C GLU A 99 -3.77 9.14 11.51
N LEU A 100 -4.64 8.81 10.53
CA LEU A 100 -5.51 7.62 10.58
C LEU A 100 -4.74 6.31 10.82
N LEU A 101 -3.49 6.28 10.38
CA LEU A 101 -2.61 5.12 10.44
C LEU A 101 -1.49 5.28 11.47
N GLY A 102 -1.52 6.36 12.26
CA GLY A 102 -0.45 6.70 13.22
C GLY A 102 0.88 7.06 12.55
N LEU A 103 0.86 7.51 11.30
CA LEU A 103 2.05 7.86 10.53
C LEU A 103 2.43 9.34 10.72
N SER A 104 3.73 9.64 10.58
CA SER A 104 4.29 10.98 10.73
C SER A 104 4.84 11.54 9.41
N SER A 105 4.38 12.73 9.03
CA SER A 105 4.90 13.44 7.84
C SER A 105 6.38 13.84 7.95
N LYS A 106 6.93 13.82 9.17
CA LYS A 106 8.35 14.08 9.45
C LYS A 106 9.25 12.90 9.08
N LEU A 107 8.70 11.68 9.00
CA LEU A 107 9.46 10.47 8.71
C LEU A 107 9.37 10.13 7.23
N SER A 108 10.51 10.02 6.56
CA SER A 108 10.55 9.72 5.12
C SER A 108 9.92 8.37 4.79
N ALA A 109 10.14 7.35 5.63
CA ALA A 109 9.55 6.02 5.46
C ALA A 109 8.01 6.05 5.51
N ASP A 110 7.45 6.85 6.41
CA ASP A 110 6.01 7.02 6.55
C ASP A 110 5.40 7.74 5.34
N ARG A 111 6.10 8.75 4.80
CA ARG A 111 5.71 9.41 3.55
C ARG A 111 5.71 8.45 2.36
N THR A 112 6.70 7.57 2.27
CA THR A 112 6.73 6.52 1.25
C THR A 112 5.56 5.56 1.43
N LYS A 113 5.29 5.14 2.66
CA LYS A 113 4.17 4.22 2.98
C LYS A 113 2.82 4.83 2.60
N ILE A 114 2.53 6.07 3.00
CA ILE A 114 1.25 6.70 2.66
C ILE A 114 1.10 6.92 1.15
N GLY A 115 2.19 7.25 0.44
CA GLY A 115 2.19 7.35 -1.02
C GLY A 115 1.77 6.04 -1.70
N TRP A 116 2.31 4.90 -1.22
CA TRP A 116 1.93 3.58 -1.71
C TRP A 116 0.46 3.25 -1.42
N ILE A 117 0.00 3.52 -0.19
CA ILE A 117 -1.39 3.27 0.22
C ILE A 117 -2.37 4.06 -0.66
N LEU A 118 -2.11 5.35 -0.85
CA LEU A 118 -2.93 6.21 -1.72
C LEU A 118 -2.90 5.77 -3.18
N GLY A 119 -1.79 5.18 -3.63
CA GLY A 119 -1.69 4.52 -4.92
C GLY A 119 -2.66 3.36 -5.04
N GLU A 120 -2.66 2.46 -4.06
CA GLU A 120 -3.54 1.29 -4.04
C GLU A 120 -5.02 1.66 -3.89
N VAL A 121 -5.34 2.68 -3.08
CA VAL A 121 -6.70 3.25 -2.99
C VAL A 121 -7.19 3.68 -4.37
N SER A 122 -6.37 4.42 -5.12
CA SER A 122 -6.73 4.86 -6.47
C SER A 122 -6.81 3.72 -7.48
N ARG A 123 -5.95 2.69 -7.39
CA ARG A 123 -6.08 1.49 -8.24
C ARG A 123 -7.40 0.76 -7.98
N ARG A 124 -7.84 0.66 -6.73
CA ARG A 124 -9.13 0.05 -6.37
C ARG A 124 -10.30 0.90 -6.87
N SER A 125 -10.31 2.20 -6.58
CA SER A 125 -11.38 3.09 -7.05
C SER A 125 -11.45 3.19 -8.58
N TYR A 126 -10.30 3.10 -9.26
CA TYR A 126 -10.25 3.12 -10.72
C TYR A 126 -10.88 1.86 -11.31
N ARG A 127 -10.56 0.67 -10.76
CA ARG A 127 -11.21 -0.59 -11.17
C ARG A 127 -12.71 -0.59 -10.89
N GLU A 128 -13.13 -0.02 -9.77
CA GLU A 128 -14.54 -0.07 -9.32
C GLU A 128 -15.43 1.00 -9.98
N LYS A 129 -14.91 2.21 -10.18
CA LYS A 129 -15.69 3.39 -10.56
C LYS A 129 -15.06 4.21 -11.69
N GLY A 130 -13.89 3.82 -12.19
CA GLY A 130 -13.15 4.57 -13.20
C GLY A 130 -12.67 5.93 -12.71
N VAL A 131 -12.37 6.08 -11.41
CA VAL A 131 -11.87 7.34 -10.82
C VAL A 131 -10.66 7.10 -9.92
N LEU A 132 -9.77 8.07 -9.83
CA LEU A 132 -8.59 8.07 -8.97
C LEU A 132 -8.90 8.80 -7.66
N LEU A 133 -9.40 8.06 -6.65
CA LEU A 133 -9.90 8.65 -5.41
C LEU A 133 -8.85 9.48 -4.66
N SER A 134 -7.56 9.13 -4.76
CA SER A 134 -6.49 9.90 -4.09
C SER A 134 -6.20 11.28 -4.69
N VAL A 135 -6.88 11.68 -5.78
CA VAL A 135 -6.78 13.04 -6.35
C VAL A 135 -7.18 14.13 -5.37
N VAL A 136 -8.05 13.82 -4.39
CA VAL A 136 -8.47 14.78 -3.38
C VAL A 136 -7.43 14.98 -2.27
N VAL A 137 -6.31 14.23 -2.27
CA VAL A 137 -5.28 14.35 -1.25
C VAL A 137 -4.16 15.28 -1.71
N HIS A 138 -4.06 16.46 -1.10
CA HIS A 138 -3.18 17.54 -1.54
C HIS A 138 -2.05 17.81 -0.55
N ARG A 139 -0.94 18.36 -1.06
CA ARG A 139 0.13 18.86 -0.20
C ARG A 139 -0.36 20.11 0.54
N LYS A 140 0.15 20.32 1.75
CA LYS A 140 -0.20 21.49 2.58
C LYS A 140 0.00 22.79 1.79
N ASN A 141 -0.98 23.70 1.89
CA ASN A 141 -0.99 24.99 1.18
C ASN A 141 -0.90 24.89 -0.36
N THR A 142 -1.28 23.75 -0.94
CA THR A 142 -1.37 23.58 -2.40
C THR A 142 -2.72 22.98 -2.76
N SER A 143 -3.23 23.31 -3.95
CA SER A 143 -4.39 22.65 -4.56
C SER A 143 -4.00 21.37 -5.32
N MET A 144 -2.79 20.86 -5.10
CA MET A 144 -2.18 19.83 -5.94
C MET A 144 -1.82 18.57 -5.16
N PRO A 145 -2.11 17.39 -5.72
CA PRO A 145 -1.57 16.12 -5.24
C PRO A 145 -0.04 16.04 -5.37
N SER A 146 0.55 14.98 -4.81
CA SER A 146 1.98 14.76 -4.96
C SER A 146 2.37 14.40 -6.40
N GLU A 147 3.35 15.11 -6.97
CA GLU A 147 3.96 14.81 -8.27
C GLU A 147 4.44 13.36 -8.38
N ASN A 148 5.35 12.95 -7.51
CA ASN A 148 5.95 11.61 -7.60
C ASN A 148 4.97 10.50 -7.16
N GLY A 149 3.95 10.84 -6.37
CA GLY A 149 2.98 9.86 -5.87
C GLY A 149 1.78 9.71 -6.82
N PHE A 150 1.01 10.78 -6.95
CA PHE A 150 -0.23 10.78 -7.71
C PHE A 150 0.03 10.81 -9.22
N PHE A 151 0.83 11.74 -9.74
CA PHE A 151 1.08 11.79 -11.19
C PHE A 151 1.94 10.61 -11.67
N GLY A 152 2.81 10.06 -10.83
CA GLY A 152 3.46 8.77 -11.09
C GLY A 152 2.46 7.62 -11.27
N LEU A 153 1.36 7.62 -10.52
CA LEU A 153 0.26 6.66 -10.71
C LEU A 153 -0.54 6.94 -11.99
N VAL A 154 -0.88 8.20 -12.25
CA VAL A 154 -1.63 8.61 -13.45
C VAL A 154 -0.90 8.14 -14.70
N ASN A 155 0.39 8.42 -14.82
CA ASN A 155 1.23 7.99 -15.94
C ASN A 155 1.28 6.46 -16.12
N ALA A 156 1.06 5.69 -15.05
CA ALA A 156 1.07 4.23 -15.10
C ALA A 156 -0.31 3.62 -15.39
N LEU A 157 -1.41 4.39 -15.29
CA LEU A 157 -2.79 3.89 -15.41
C LEU A 157 -3.56 4.49 -16.57
N ILE A 158 -3.23 5.71 -16.99
CA ILE A 158 -3.95 6.47 -18.01
C ILE A 158 -2.93 6.86 -19.07
N GLU A 159 -2.94 6.14 -20.19
CA GLU A 159 -2.16 6.50 -21.37
C GLU A 159 -2.62 7.86 -21.91
N ASP A 160 -1.66 8.65 -22.39
CA ASP A 160 -1.88 9.89 -23.12
C ASP A 160 -2.78 10.91 -22.42
N TRP A 161 -2.87 10.87 -21.08
CA TRP A 161 -3.69 11.82 -20.34
C TRP A 161 -3.24 13.26 -20.58
N GLU A 162 -1.95 13.50 -20.81
CA GLU A 162 -1.41 14.84 -21.12
C GLU A 162 -1.94 15.39 -22.45
N ASP A 163 -2.37 14.55 -23.40
CA ASP A 163 -2.97 15.00 -24.67
C ASP A 163 -4.42 15.47 -24.51
N HIS A 164 -5.06 15.09 -23.40
CA HIS A 164 -6.46 15.39 -23.11
C HIS A 164 -6.67 16.61 -22.21
N TYR A 165 -5.60 17.14 -21.62
CA TYR A 165 -5.67 18.25 -20.67
C TYR A 165 -4.58 19.29 -20.97
N ASN A 166 -4.91 20.57 -20.79
CA ASN A 166 -3.95 21.65 -21.06
C ASN A 166 -2.78 21.64 -20.09
N ASP A 167 -3.02 21.17 -18.86
CA ASP A 167 -2.06 21.13 -17.77
C ASP A 167 -2.50 20.14 -16.68
N ARG A 168 -1.64 19.99 -15.66
CA ARG A 168 -1.91 19.12 -14.51
C ARG A 168 -3.08 19.59 -13.67
N GLU A 169 -3.31 20.90 -13.60
CA GLU A 169 -4.35 21.51 -12.77
C GLU A 169 -5.74 21.19 -13.32
N SER A 170 -5.92 21.35 -14.64
CA SER A 170 -7.15 20.99 -15.36
C SER A 170 -7.47 19.50 -15.26
N PHE A 171 -6.46 18.61 -15.27
CA PHE A 171 -6.66 17.20 -14.96
C PHE A 171 -7.17 16.99 -13.52
N VAL A 172 -6.50 17.60 -12.52
CA VAL A 172 -6.87 17.47 -11.11
C VAL A 172 -8.28 17.98 -10.86
N GLU A 173 -8.68 19.11 -11.45
CA GLU A 173 -10.03 19.63 -11.33
C GLU A 173 -11.07 18.69 -11.95
N ALA A 174 -10.82 18.18 -13.16
CA ALA A 174 -11.73 17.28 -13.86
C ALA A 174 -11.88 15.95 -13.09
N GLU A 175 -10.78 15.38 -12.64
CA GLU A 175 -10.77 14.13 -11.89
C GLU A 175 -11.41 14.29 -10.50
N THR A 176 -11.19 15.42 -9.83
CA THR A 176 -11.90 15.75 -8.58
C THR A 176 -13.41 15.82 -8.81
N LYS A 177 -13.87 16.48 -9.87
CA LYS A 177 -15.31 16.52 -10.22
C LYS A 177 -15.86 15.11 -10.48
N ARG A 178 -15.10 14.25 -11.17
CA ARG A 178 -15.48 12.84 -11.40
C ARG A 178 -15.60 12.05 -10.09
N VAL A 179 -14.62 12.19 -9.19
CA VAL A 179 -14.65 11.56 -7.86
C VAL A 179 -15.89 12.00 -7.09
N LEU A 180 -16.14 13.30 -6.95
CA LEU A 180 -17.31 13.78 -6.21
C LEU A 180 -18.62 13.26 -6.81
N LYS A 181 -18.75 13.25 -8.15
CA LYS A 181 -19.92 12.70 -8.84
C LYS A 181 -20.09 11.20 -8.60
N ALA A 182 -19.00 10.44 -8.54
CA ALA A 182 -19.02 8.98 -8.34
C ALA A 182 -19.41 8.55 -6.91
N TYR A 183 -19.27 9.47 -5.94
CA TYR A 183 -19.50 9.20 -4.51
C TYR A 183 -20.62 10.00 -3.86
N ARG A 184 -21.19 11.05 -4.48
CA ARG A 184 -22.31 11.85 -3.94
C ARG A 184 -23.67 11.15 -3.80
N LYS A 185 -23.75 9.85 -4.07
CA LYS A 185 -25.01 9.08 -4.01
C LYS A 185 -25.23 8.46 -2.64
#